data_AF-A0A453TC83-F1
#
_entry.id   AF-A0A453TC83-F1
#
_cell.length_a   1.000
_cell.length_b   1.000
_cell.length_c   1.000
_cell.angle_alpha   90.00
_cell.angle_beta   90.00
_cell.angle_gamma   90.00
#
_symmetry.space_group_name_H-M   'P 1'
#
loop_
_entity.id
_entity.type
_entity.pdbx_description
1 polymer ?
#
loop_
_entity_poly.entity_id
_entity_poly.type
_entity_poly.pdbx_seq_one_letter_code
_entity_poly.pdbx_strand_id
1 'polypeptide(L)'
;DLQEMACIHTVEAIMSPVIFAISLPGRPYLVTGSKHRTVQVWSSTDFRLVRTVNLQAGGPVRGLVCLMDSRRVAIGQSNSLSIMEIDDEEAVASEGSK
;
A
#
# COMPACT_ATOMS: atom_id res chain seq x y z
N ASP A 1 9.46 -13.96 11.35
CA ASP A 1 10.76 -13.73 11.97
C ASP A 1 11.73 -14.65 11.26
N LEU A 2 12.76 -14.09 10.64
CA LEU A 2 13.76 -14.89 9.95
C LEU A 2 14.70 -15.60 10.92
N GLN A 3 14.81 -15.12 12.16
CA GLN A 3 15.57 -15.81 13.20
C GLN A 3 14.81 -17.06 13.65
N GLU A 4 13.54 -16.89 14.05
CA GLU A 4 12.69 -17.98 14.53
C GLU A 4 12.01 -18.78 13.40
N MET A 5 12.26 -18.42 12.13
CA MET A 5 11.63 -19.01 10.94
C MET A 5 10.09 -19.11 11.02
N ALA A 6 9.46 -18.19 11.75
CA ALA A 6 8.03 -18.22 12.05
C ALA A 6 7.27 -17.11 11.33
N CYS A 7 6.02 -17.36 10.95
CA CYS A 7 5.11 -16.29 10.53
C CYS A 7 4.74 -15.44 11.75
N ILE A 8 5.02 -14.13 11.70
CA ILE A 8 4.69 -13.21 12.82
C ILE A 8 3.23 -12.77 12.73
N HIS A 9 2.78 -12.39 11.53
CA HIS A 9 1.44 -11.90 11.28
C HIS A 9 0.94 -12.34 9.90
N THR A 10 -0.30 -12.79 9.86
CA THR A 10 -1.07 -12.97 8.62
C THR A 10 -2.23 -12.00 8.66
N VAL A 11 -2.31 -11.14 7.66
CA VAL A 11 -3.36 -10.13 7.53
C VAL A 11 -4.22 -10.49 6.34
N GLU A 12 -5.52 -10.67 6.56
CA GLU A 12 -6.43 -10.95 5.46
C GLU A 12 -6.76 -9.65 4.72
N ALA A 13 -6.30 -9.57 3.47
CA ALA A 13 -6.64 -8.46 2.61
C ALA A 13 -8.11 -8.54 2.19
N ILE A 14 -8.80 -7.39 2.20
CA ILE A 14 -10.19 -7.33 1.70
C ILE A 14 -10.20 -7.60 0.18
N MET A 15 -9.11 -7.29 -0.53
CA MET A 15 -8.95 -7.66 -1.94
C MET A 15 -8.53 -9.13 -2.08
N SER A 16 -9.04 -9.82 -3.10
CA SER A 16 -8.64 -11.19 -3.43
C SER A 16 -8.49 -11.36 -4.94
N PRO A 17 -7.40 -11.96 -5.45
CA PRO A 17 -6.15 -12.32 -4.76
C PRO A 17 -5.23 -11.11 -4.60
N VAL A 18 -4.39 -11.16 -3.57
CA VAL A 18 -3.20 -10.31 -3.43
C VAL A 18 -2.08 -10.94 -4.26
N ILE A 19 -1.55 -10.19 -5.22
CA ILE A 19 -0.53 -10.68 -6.17
C ILE A 19 0.81 -9.97 -6.01
N PHE A 20 0.82 -8.76 -5.44
CA PHE A 20 2.03 -7.99 -5.17
C PHE A 20 1.92 -7.31 -3.81
N ALA A 21 3.06 -7.15 -3.14
CA ALA A 21 3.20 -6.39 -1.91
C ALA A 21 4.56 -5.70 -1.89
N ILE A 22 4.59 -4.43 -1.50
CA ILE A 22 5.81 -3.65 -1.28
C ILE A 22 5.69 -2.83 0.01
N SER A 23 6.82 -2.55 0.65
CA SER A 23 6.91 -1.52 1.69
C SER A 23 7.40 -0.20 1.10
N LEU A 24 6.97 0.92 1.68
CA LEU A 24 7.55 2.23 1.35
C LEU A 24 8.77 2.49 2.25
N PRO A 25 9.97 2.68 1.67
CA PRO A 25 11.15 3.03 2.46
C PRO A 25 10.94 4.36 3.21
N GLY A 26 11.26 4.37 4.50
CA GLY A 26 11.20 5.58 5.33
C GLY A 26 9.79 6.00 5.78
N ARG A 27 8.74 5.25 5.44
CA ARG A 27 7.35 5.55 5.82
C ARG A 27 6.66 4.30 6.37
N PRO A 28 5.71 4.43 7.30
CA PRO A 28 5.07 3.28 7.94
C PRO A 28 3.91 2.72 7.09
N TYR A 29 4.13 2.47 5.80
CA TYR A 29 3.10 2.01 4.87
C TYR A 29 3.51 0.78 4.07
N LEU A 30 2.57 -0.15 3.92
CA LEU A 30 2.63 -1.29 3.00
C LEU A 30 1.58 -1.10 1.91
N VAL A 31 1.93 -1.46 0.68
CA VAL A 31 1.04 -1.39 -0.47
C VAL A 31 0.89 -2.76 -1.09
N THR A 32 -0.35 -3.21 -1.23
CA THR A 32 -0.69 -4.46 -1.88
C THR A 32 -1.48 -4.22 -3.16
N GLY A 33 -1.30 -5.07 -4.17
CA GLY A 33 -1.96 -4.97 -5.46
C GLY A 33 -2.69 -6.25 -5.85
N SER A 34 -3.83 -6.10 -6.54
CA SER A 34 -4.68 -7.20 -7.02
C SER A 34 -4.80 -7.25 -8.54
N LYS A 35 -5.06 -8.45 -9.06
CA LYS A 35 -5.52 -8.65 -10.45
C LYS A 35 -6.84 -7.94 -10.75
N HIS A 36 -7.64 -7.62 -9.72
CA HIS A 36 -8.92 -6.91 -9.87
C HIS A 36 -8.81 -5.39 -9.94
N ARG A 37 -7.60 -4.87 -10.23
CA ARG A 37 -7.33 -3.43 -10.37
C ARG A 37 -7.49 -2.67 -9.05
N THR A 38 -7.36 -3.38 -7.93
CA THR A 38 -7.43 -2.79 -6.60
C THR A 38 -6.03 -2.73 -6.01
N VAL A 39 -5.71 -1.60 -5.39
CA VAL A 39 -4.52 -1.40 -4.58
C VAL A 39 -4.98 -1.06 -3.17
N GLN A 40 -4.35 -1.64 -2.15
CA GLN A 40 -4.63 -1.30 -0.75
C GLN A 40 -3.39 -0.78 -0.09
N VAL A 41 -3.58 0.26 0.70
CA VAL A 41 -2.55 0.85 1.55
C VAL A 41 -2.86 0.44 2.98
N TRP A 42 -1.85 -0.08 3.65
CA TRP A 42 -1.90 -0.57 5.01
C TRP A 42 -0.87 0.17 5.85
N SER A 43 -1.17 0.36 7.12
CA SER A 43 -0.15 0.78 8.08
C SER A 43 0.79 -0.39 8.33
N SER A 44 2.11 -0.15 8.29
CA SER A 44 3.11 -1.18 8.59
C SER A 44 3.31 -1.41 10.08
N THR A 45 2.75 -0.54 10.94
CA THR A 45 2.93 -0.58 12.39
C THR A 45 1.88 -1.45 13.07
N ASP A 46 0.61 -1.31 12.66
CA ASP A 46 -0.53 -2.02 13.25
C ASP A 46 -1.30 -2.89 12.24
N PHE A 47 -0.82 -2.95 11.00
CA PHE A 47 -1.39 -3.76 9.91
C PHE A 47 -2.86 -3.46 9.60
N ARG A 48 -3.35 -2.26 9.94
CA ARG A 48 -4.71 -1.84 9.60
C ARG A 48 -4.78 -1.31 8.18
N LEU A 49 -5.91 -1.60 7.53
CA LEU A 49 -6.21 -1.07 6.21
C LEU A 49 -6.45 0.44 6.33
N VAL A 50 -5.59 1.22 5.69
CA VAL A 50 -5.70 2.69 5.63
C VAL A 50 -6.62 3.09 4.48
N ARG A 51 -6.41 2.48 3.29
CA ARG A 51 -7.17 2.86 2.10
C ARG A 51 -7.27 1.74 1.08
N THR A 52 -8.39 1.67 0.38
CA THR A 52 -8.57 0.86 -0.82
C THR A 52 -8.75 1.79 -2.02
N VAL A 53 -7.93 1.59 -3.05
CA VAL A 53 -7.92 2.38 -4.28
C VAL A 53 -8.25 1.47 -5.45
N ASN A 54 -9.31 1.81 -6.18
CA ASN A 54 -9.69 1.11 -7.40
C ASN A 54 -9.15 1.88 -8.61
N LEU A 55 -8.23 1.26 -9.35
CA LEU A 55 -7.65 1.81 -10.55
C LEU A 55 -8.64 1.62 -11.71
N GLN A 56 -9.19 2.74 -12.19
CA GLN A 56 -10.25 2.75 -13.19
C GLN A 56 -9.74 2.39 -14.59
N ALA A 57 -8.48 2.71 -14.91
CA ALA A 57 -7.86 2.45 -16.20
C ALA A 57 -6.88 1.27 -16.14
N GLY A 58 -6.50 0.70 -17.29
CA GLY A 58 -5.26 -0.08 -17.40
C GLY A 58 -5.31 -1.60 -17.28
N GLY A 59 -6.40 -2.16 -16.77
CA GLY A 59 -6.49 -3.60 -16.53
C GLY A 59 -5.75 -4.05 -15.25
N PRO A 60 -5.52 -5.37 -15.09
CA PRO A 60 -4.94 -5.96 -13.88
C PRO A 60 -3.61 -5.33 -13.47
N VAL A 61 -3.35 -5.23 -12.17
CA VAL A 61 -2.02 -4.85 -11.68
C VAL A 61 -1.02 -5.93 -12.12
N ARG A 62 0.11 -5.50 -12.66
CA ARG A 62 1.22 -6.34 -13.15
C ARG A 62 2.54 -6.04 -12.45
N GLY A 63 2.62 -4.94 -11.70
CA GLY A 63 3.78 -4.62 -10.89
C GLY A 63 3.53 -3.43 -9.97
N LEU A 64 4.27 -3.39 -8.87
CA LEU A 64 4.30 -2.28 -7.92
C LEU A 64 5.77 -1.90 -7.69
N VAL A 65 6.06 -0.60 -7.71
CA VAL A 65 7.39 -0.10 -7.36
C VAL A 65 7.27 1.19 -6.55
N CYS A 66 8.05 1.27 -5.48
CA CYS A 66 8.25 2.53 -4.76
C CYS A 66 9.39 3.28 -5.43
N LEU A 67 9.16 4.54 -5.78
CA LEU A 67 10.21 5.42 -6.27
C LEU A 67 11.05 5.86 -5.06
N MET A 68 12.33 5.46 -5.02
CA MET A 68 13.23 5.76 -3.90
C MET A 68 13.31 7.27 -3.64
N ASP A 69 13.43 7.63 -2.36
CA ASP A 69 13.46 9.03 -1.90
C ASP A 69 12.23 9.87 -2.31
N SER A 70 11.11 9.19 -2.60
CA SER A 70 9.86 9.85 -2.94
C SER A 70 8.69 9.24 -2.19
N ARG A 71 7.59 9.99 -2.13
CA ARG A 71 6.30 9.52 -1.63
C ARG A 71 5.45 8.83 -2.69
N ARG A 72 6.05 8.43 -3.82
CA ARG A 72 5.32 7.95 -5.00
C ARG A 72 5.44 6.45 -5.17
N VAL A 73 4.30 5.83 -5.44
CA VAL A 73 4.19 4.44 -5.87
C VAL A 73 3.75 4.41 -7.32
N ALA A 74 4.54 3.77 -8.17
CA ALA A 74 4.18 3.49 -9.54
C ALA A 74 3.55 2.09 -9.64
N ILE A 75 2.42 2.02 -10.31
CA ILE A 75 1.58 0.84 -10.44
C ILE A 75 1.48 0.50 -11.91
N GLY A 76 2.22 -0.54 -12.31
CA GLY A 76 2.17 -1.07 -13.66
C GLY A 76 0.90 -1.89 -13.85
N GLN A 77 0.17 -1.60 -14.91
CA GLN A 77 -1.03 -2.33 -15.33
C GLN A 77 -0.81 -2.85 -16.76
N SER A 78 -1.66 -3.75 -17.24
CA SER A 78 -1.49 -4.34 -18.58
C SER A 78 -1.33 -3.29 -19.68
N ASN A 79 -2.12 -2.20 -19.63
CA ASN A 79 -2.20 -1.21 -20.70
C ASN A 79 -1.91 0.23 -20.23
N SER A 80 -1.50 0.42 -18.97
CA SER A 80 -1.19 1.75 -18.45
C SER A 80 -0.26 1.70 -17.25
N LEU A 81 0.27 2.87 -16.90
CA LEU A 81 1.02 3.12 -15.69
C LEU A 81 0.25 4.16 -14.86
N SER A 82 -0.10 3.81 -13.63
CA SER A 82 -0.69 4.75 -12.68
C SER A 82 0.36 5.15 -11.65
N ILE A 83 0.37 6.41 -11.23
CA ILE A 83 1.26 6.91 -10.17
C ILE A 83 0.38 7.45 -9.04
N MET A 84 0.66 7.03 -7.81
CA MET A 84 -0.03 7.49 -6.60
C MET A 84 0.97 8.14 -5.66
N GLU A 85 0.57 9.22 -5.01
CA GLU A 85 1.29 9.81 -3.87
C GLU A 85 0.70 9.30 -2.56
N ILE A 86 1.56 8.95 -1.62
CA ILE A 86 1.21 8.52 -0.26
C ILE A 86 1.85 9.51 0.70
N ASP A 87 1.05 10.48 1.13
CA ASP A 87 1.43 11.37 2.21
C ASP A 87 1.18 10.69 3.56
N ASP A 88 1.96 11.08 4.56
CA ASP A 88 1.64 10.71 5.94
C ASP A 88 0.36 11.45 6.31
N GLU A 89 -0.60 10.78 6.95
CA GLU A 89 -1.72 11.53 7.54
C GLU A 89 -1.12 12.50 8.56
N GLU A 90 -1.24 13.81 8.29
CA GLU A 90 -0.94 14.82 9.31
C GLU A 90 -1.74 14.45 10.55
N ALA A 91 -1.03 14.33 11.68
CA ALA A 91 -1.69 14.35 12.97
C ALA A 91 -2.49 15.65 13.00
N VAL A 92 -3.81 15.54 12.83
CA VAL A 92 -4.72 16.65 13.03
C VAL A 92 -4.56 16.99 14.52
N ALA A 93 -3.67 17.93 14.82
CA ALA A 93 -3.50 18.44 16.15
C ALA A 93 -4.86 18.99 16.54
N SER A 94 -5.55 18.26 17.43
CA SER A 94 -6.69 18.81 18.13
C SER A 94 -6.17 20.01 18.91
N GLU A 95 -6.32 21.22 18.34
CA GLU A 95 -6.12 22.45 19.08
C GLU A 95 -7.03 22.39 20.30
N GLY A 96 -6.41 22.37 21.48
CA GLY A 96 -7.12 22.39 22.74
C GLY A 96 -7.95 23.67 22.84
N SER A 97 -9.27 23.51 22.99
CA SER A 97 -10.11 24.60 23.46
C SER A 97 -9.76 24.86 24.92
N LYS A 98 -9.15 26.01 25.16
CA LYS A 98 -9.01 26.64 26.48
C LYS A 98 -10.37 27.21 26.92
#